data_AF-V8BIA8-F1
#
_entry.id   AF-V8BIA8-F1
#
_cell.length_a   1.000
_cell.length_b   1.000
_cell.length_c   1.000
_cell.angle_alpha   90.00
_cell.angle_beta   90.00
_cell.angle_gamma   90.00
#
_symmetry.space_group_name_H-M   'P 1'
#
loop_
_entity.id
_entity.type
_entity.pdbx_description
1 polymer ?
#
loop_
_entity_poly.entity_id
_entity_poly.type
_entity_poly.pdbx_seq_one_letter_code
_entity_poly.pdbx_strand_id
1 'polypeptide(L)'
;MMKIPVENLGLFEQLDRIVVAFFSKQQPSSPYDLNVSITQEHLDQKKQELEPLGYQAVQLPLGMALDNIIQQPYYKNLIIGGLAPEEIIVSKEELMPLKDIVDSFCIMYAAANNRLENSKAYELMKDKTVYFIGKLFTDFPKAGDEIAYLGIDRIASDGTPYEAVKCFLTKESAEKFNGEKRPVTPANLAYLKSFWGKPVIIEPHRNYWIEFL
;
A
#
# COMPACT_ATOMS: atom_id res chain seq x y z
N MET A 1 3.71 3.53 -27.70
CA MET A 1 2.89 3.64 -26.48
C MET A 1 2.34 2.27 -26.14
N MET A 2 2.58 1.78 -24.92
CA MET A 2 2.17 0.43 -24.50
C MET A 2 1.12 0.48 -23.39
N LYS A 3 -0.04 -0.16 -23.62
CA LYS A 3 -1.07 -0.33 -22.60
C LYS A 3 -0.87 -1.68 -21.91
N ILE A 4 -0.41 -1.65 -20.66
CA ILE A 4 -0.25 -2.83 -19.81
C ILE A 4 -1.38 -2.83 -18.78
N PRO A 5 -2.08 -3.96 -18.55
CA PRO A 5 -3.03 -4.08 -17.45
C PRO A 5 -2.37 -3.77 -16.09
N VAL A 6 -3.05 -3.03 -15.22
CA VAL A 6 -2.50 -2.54 -13.95
C VAL A 6 -2.06 -3.67 -13.03
N GLU A 7 -2.80 -4.77 -13.06
CA GLU A 7 -2.51 -6.00 -12.33
C GLU A 7 -1.12 -6.60 -12.68
N ASN A 8 -0.64 -6.36 -13.91
CA ASN A 8 0.65 -6.87 -14.39
C ASN A 8 1.82 -5.94 -14.05
N LEU A 9 1.57 -4.74 -13.56
CA LEU A 9 2.61 -3.77 -13.20
C LEU A 9 3.21 -4.03 -11.82
N GLY A 10 2.57 -4.85 -10.99
CA GLY A 10 3.05 -5.15 -9.65
C GLY A 10 3.18 -3.91 -8.76
N LEU A 11 2.30 -2.90 -8.94
CA LEU A 11 2.39 -1.60 -8.25
C LEU A 11 2.37 -1.77 -6.72
N PHE A 12 1.59 -2.73 -6.21
CA PHE A 12 1.54 -3.04 -4.78
C PHE A 12 2.91 -3.38 -4.17
N GLU A 13 3.71 -4.17 -4.89
CA GLU A 13 5.05 -4.57 -4.44
C GLU A 13 6.04 -3.40 -4.41
N GLN A 14 5.69 -2.27 -5.05
CA GLN A 14 6.56 -1.12 -5.25
C GLN A 14 6.04 0.15 -4.56
N LEU A 15 5.03 0.07 -3.69
CA LEU A 15 4.43 1.27 -3.07
C LEU A 15 5.44 2.13 -2.31
N ASP A 16 6.43 1.53 -1.65
CA ASP A 16 7.51 2.25 -0.95
C ASP A 16 8.71 2.59 -1.83
N ARG A 17 8.69 2.18 -3.11
CA ARG A 17 9.74 2.54 -4.06
C ARG A 17 9.74 4.05 -4.25
N ILE A 18 10.89 4.66 -4.03
CA ILE A 18 11.07 6.08 -4.27
C ILE A 18 11.12 6.34 -5.78
N VAL A 19 10.29 7.28 -6.22
CA VAL A 19 10.18 7.75 -7.60
C VAL A 19 10.26 9.27 -7.64
N VAL A 20 10.42 9.85 -8.82
CA VAL A 20 10.33 11.30 -9.01
C VAL A 20 9.06 11.64 -9.78
N ALA A 21 8.12 12.34 -9.15
CA ALA A 21 6.89 12.78 -9.78
C ALA A 21 6.94 14.27 -10.12
N PHE A 22 6.28 14.66 -11.21
CA PHE A 22 6.24 16.05 -11.69
C PHE A 22 4.90 16.70 -11.40
N PHE A 23 4.91 17.70 -10.53
CA PHE A 23 3.72 18.46 -10.14
C PHE A 23 3.73 19.83 -10.80
N SER A 24 2.59 20.29 -11.32
CA SER A 24 2.46 21.68 -11.77
C SER A 24 2.61 22.64 -10.57
N LYS A 25 3.39 23.71 -10.71
CA LYS A 25 3.51 24.77 -9.69
C LYS A 25 2.26 25.65 -9.63
N GLN A 26 1.44 25.64 -10.67
CA GLN A 26 0.19 26.39 -10.75
C GLN A 26 -0.99 25.42 -10.76
N GLN A 27 -2.12 25.84 -10.21
CA GLN A 27 -3.35 25.06 -10.31
C GLN A 27 -3.78 25.01 -11.79
N PRO A 28 -3.82 23.84 -12.42
CA PRO A 28 -4.12 23.75 -13.84
C PRO A 28 -5.61 23.98 -14.10
N SER A 29 -5.91 24.59 -15.24
CA SER A 29 -7.26 24.90 -15.70
C SER A 29 -8.00 23.69 -16.29
N SER A 30 -7.30 22.59 -16.52
CA SER A 30 -7.85 21.34 -17.08
C SER A 30 -7.15 20.11 -16.48
N PRO A 31 -7.80 18.94 -16.51
CA PRO A 31 -7.16 17.72 -16.06
C PRO A 31 -5.87 17.41 -16.84
N TYR A 32 -4.84 16.94 -16.14
CA TYR A 32 -3.52 16.66 -16.71
C TYR A 32 -2.96 15.35 -16.19
N ASP A 33 -1.85 14.91 -16.77
CA ASP A 33 -1.22 13.64 -16.44
C ASP A 33 -0.13 13.83 -15.37
N LEU A 34 -0.09 12.92 -14.39
CA LEU A 34 1.01 12.87 -13.43
C LEU A 34 2.15 12.04 -14.03
N ASN A 35 3.26 12.69 -14.34
CA ASN A 35 4.46 12.04 -14.85
C ASN A 35 5.32 11.55 -13.69
N VAL A 36 5.77 10.31 -13.75
CA VAL A 36 6.64 9.66 -12.77
C VAL A 36 7.84 9.03 -13.48
N SER A 37 9.04 9.38 -13.02
CA SER A 37 10.31 8.82 -13.49
C SER A 37 10.88 7.84 -12.48
N ILE A 38 11.24 6.65 -12.97
CA ILE A 38 11.90 5.60 -12.19
C ILE A 38 13.42 5.62 -12.37
N THR A 39 13.91 5.97 -13.57
CA THR A 39 15.33 6.00 -13.90
C THR A 39 15.86 7.43 -14.05
N GLN A 40 17.16 7.61 -13.87
CA GLN A 40 17.81 8.91 -14.05
C GLN A 40 17.71 9.40 -15.50
N GLU A 41 17.84 8.50 -16.48
CA GLU A 41 17.72 8.84 -17.90
C GLU A 41 16.34 9.44 -18.23
N HIS A 42 15.26 8.78 -17.80
CA HIS A 42 13.90 9.31 -18.03
C HIS A 42 13.64 10.59 -17.22
N LEU A 43 14.22 10.71 -16.02
CA LEU A 43 14.17 11.93 -15.22
C LEU A 43 14.80 13.13 -15.96
N ASP A 44 15.98 12.96 -16.53
CA ASP A 44 16.69 14.03 -17.24
C ASP A 44 15.91 14.48 -18.48
N GLN A 45 15.33 13.53 -19.23
CA GLN A 45 14.45 13.82 -20.36
C GLN A 45 13.21 14.62 -19.92
N LYS A 46 12.48 14.14 -18.88
CA LYS A 46 11.27 14.81 -18.41
C LYS A 46 11.51 16.16 -17.76
N LYS A 47 12.68 16.39 -17.14
CA LYS A 47 13.05 17.71 -16.64
C LYS A 47 13.15 18.74 -17.76
N GLN A 48 13.82 18.38 -18.87
CA GLN A 48 13.94 19.26 -20.03
C GLN A 48 12.58 19.58 -20.65
N GLU A 49 11.64 18.62 -20.64
CA GLU A 49 10.28 18.80 -21.16
C GLU A 49 9.39 19.63 -20.23
N LEU A 50 9.37 19.33 -18.92
CA LEU A 50 8.33 19.79 -17.99
C LEU A 50 8.74 20.99 -17.13
N GLU A 51 10.02 21.14 -16.77
CA GLU A 51 10.45 22.28 -15.93
C GLU A 51 10.20 23.65 -16.61
N PRO A 52 10.46 23.83 -17.93
CA PRO A 52 10.11 25.08 -18.63
C PRO A 52 8.61 25.37 -18.65
N LEU A 53 7.77 24.33 -18.55
CA LEU A 53 6.31 24.43 -18.48
C LEU A 53 5.81 24.72 -17.06
N GLY A 54 6.70 24.94 -16.10
CA GLY A 54 6.35 25.29 -14.73
C GLY A 54 6.06 24.09 -13.83
N TYR A 55 6.51 22.89 -14.18
CA TYR A 55 6.45 21.73 -13.29
C TYR A 55 7.63 21.72 -12.31
N GLN A 56 7.46 21.03 -11.19
CA GLN A 56 8.50 20.73 -10.22
C GLN A 56 8.65 19.22 -10.05
N ALA A 57 9.89 18.75 -10.08
CA ALA A 57 10.23 17.37 -9.75
C ALA A 57 10.27 17.19 -8.23
N VAL A 58 9.51 16.23 -7.72
CA VAL A 58 9.43 15.89 -6.29
C VAL A 58 9.75 14.41 -6.12
N GLN A 59 10.61 14.09 -5.18
CA GLN A 59 10.93 12.71 -4.82
C GLN A 59 9.98 12.22 -3.73
N LEU A 60 9.28 11.11 -3.97
CA LEU A 60 8.32 10.52 -3.03
C LEU A 60 8.15 9.02 -3.27
N PRO A 61 7.59 8.26 -2.32
CA PRO A 61 7.14 6.89 -2.55
C PRO A 61 6.08 6.80 -3.65
N LEU A 62 6.14 5.76 -4.48
CA LEU A 62 5.17 5.51 -5.54
C LEU A 62 3.72 5.49 -5.02
N GLY A 63 3.48 4.90 -3.85
CA GLY A 63 2.14 4.88 -3.24
C GLY A 63 1.60 6.28 -2.97
N MET A 64 2.45 7.25 -2.62
CA MET A 64 2.02 8.65 -2.48
C MET A 64 1.71 9.30 -3.84
N ALA A 65 2.40 8.92 -4.92
CA ALA A 65 2.08 9.40 -6.27
C ALA A 65 0.74 8.84 -6.74
N LEU A 66 0.47 7.56 -6.46
CA LEU A 66 -0.81 6.91 -6.71
C LEU A 66 -1.94 7.58 -5.94
N ASP A 67 -1.73 7.89 -4.66
CA ASP A 67 -2.74 8.59 -3.84
C ASP A 67 -3.10 9.95 -4.44
N ASN A 68 -2.10 10.72 -4.91
CA ASN A 68 -2.35 11.99 -5.58
C ASN A 68 -3.29 11.84 -6.79
N ILE A 69 -3.05 10.87 -7.68
CA ILE A 69 -3.92 10.66 -8.85
C ILE A 69 -5.31 10.20 -8.45
N ILE A 70 -5.39 9.23 -7.54
CA ILE A 70 -6.65 8.62 -7.12
C ILE A 70 -7.55 9.65 -6.43
N GLN A 71 -7.00 10.47 -5.54
CA GLN A 71 -7.78 11.40 -4.72
C GLN A 71 -8.07 12.72 -5.45
N GLN A 72 -7.15 13.25 -6.25
CA GLN A 72 -7.32 14.58 -6.82
C GLN A 72 -8.12 14.56 -8.13
N PRO A 73 -9.14 15.42 -8.30
CA PRO A 73 -10.04 15.37 -9.45
C PRO A 73 -9.39 15.81 -10.77
N TYR A 74 -8.27 16.51 -10.69
CA TYR A 74 -7.59 17.10 -11.85
C TYR A 74 -6.51 16.19 -12.48
N TYR A 75 -6.31 14.97 -11.99
CA TYR A 75 -5.45 14.00 -12.68
C TYR A 75 -6.26 13.07 -13.56
N LYS A 76 -5.74 12.84 -14.77
CA LYS A 76 -6.34 11.93 -15.75
C LYS A 76 -5.60 10.60 -15.83
N ASN A 77 -4.28 10.64 -16.02
CA ASN A 77 -3.46 9.42 -16.11
C ASN A 77 -2.21 9.52 -15.23
N LEU A 78 -1.70 8.35 -14.86
CA LEU A 78 -0.31 8.14 -14.44
C LEU A 78 0.53 7.81 -15.67
N ILE A 79 1.62 8.52 -15.87
CA ILE A 79 2.64 8.21 -16.88
C ILE A 79 3.87 7.69 -16.15
N ILE A 80 4.23 6.43 -16.38
CA ILE A 80 5.38 5.79 -15.77
C ILE A 80 6.46 5.63 -16.83
N GLY A 81 7.60 6.29 -16.64
CA GLY A 81 8.77 6.14 -17.49
C GLY A 81 9.96 5.52 -16.77
N GLY A 82 10.81 4.84 -17.55
CA GLY A 82 11.98 4.12 -17.06
C GLY A 82 11.70 2.68 -16.57
N LEU A 83 10.46 2.18 -16.70
CA LEU A 83 10.15 0.76 -16.46
C LEU A 83 10.27 -0.10 -17.73
N ALA A 84 10.01 0.51 -18.89
CA ALA A 84 10.08 -0.09 -20.21
C ALA A 84 10.68 0.94 -21.19
N PRO A 85 11.06 0.53 -22.42
CA PRO A 85 11.56 1.46 -23.43
C PRO A 85 10.58 2.58 -23.78
N GLU A 86 9.28 2.29 -23.71
CA GLU A 86 8.21 3.27 -23.86
C GLU A 86 7.57 3.60 -22.51
N GLU A 87 7.02 4.81 -22.40
CA GLU A 87 6.18 5.21 -21.28
C GLU A 87 4.93 4.31 -21.19
N ILE A 88 4.60 3.93 -19.97
CA ILE A 88 3.39 3.19 -19.64
C ILE A 88 2.36 4.20 -19.14
N ILE A 89 1.17 4.15 -19.74
CA ILE A 89 0.05 5.03 -19.38
C ILE A 89 -1.00 4.21 -18.67
N VAL A 90 -1.40 4.67 -17.50
CA VAL A 90 -2.48 4.08 -16.71
C VAL A 90 -3.52 5.14 -16.40
N SER A 91 -4.76 4.90 -16.79
CA SER A 91 -5.85 5.84 -16.48
C SER A 91 -6.17 5.83 -14.99
N LYS A 92 -6.70 6.95 -14.49
CA LYS A 92 -7.19 7.05 -13.11
C LYS A 92 -8.22 5.96 -12.81
N GLU A 93 -9.12 5.67 -13.75
CA GLU A 93 -10.14 4.63 -13.62
C GLU A 93 -9.53 3.24 -13.39
N GLU A 94 -8.43 2.93 -14.08
CA GLU A 94 -7.69 1.67 -13.90
C GLU A 94 -6.95 1.60 -12.56
N LEU A 95 -6.67 2.75 -11.92
CA LEU A 95 -6.05 2.82 -10.59
C LEU A 95 -7.07 2.77 -9.44
N MET A 96 -8.36 3.03 -9.69
CA MET A 96 -9.39 3.05 -8.65
C MET A 96 -9.49 1.77 -7.82
N PRO A 97 -9.32 0.55 -8.37
CA PRO A 97 -9.29 -0.68 -7.56
C PRO A 97 -8.20 -0.70 -6.48
N LEU A 98 -7.13 0.07 -6.65
CA LEU A 98 -6.03 0.17 -5.68
C LEU A 98 -6.30 1.19 -4.57
N LYS A 99 -7.41 1.94 -4.61
CA LYS A 99 -7.68 3.06 -3.69
C LYS A 99 -7.52 2.67 -2.23
N ASP A 100 -8.16 1.58 -1.80
CA ASP A 100 -8.14 1.19 -0.38
C ASP A 100 -6.75 0.74 0.08
N ILE A 101 -6.01 0.06 -0.80
CA ILE A 101 -4.64 -0.40 -0.56
C ILE A 101 -3.68 0.79 -0.49
N VAL A 102 -3.79 1.74 -1.41
CA VAL A 102 -2.98 2.96 -1.45
C VAL A 102 -3.23 3.84 -0.22
N ASP A 103 -4.50 3.99 0.16
CA ASP A 103 -4.89 4.72 1.39
C ASP A 103 -4.29 4.06 2.64
N SER A 104 -4.38 2.72 2.73
CA SER A 104 -3.75 1.95 3.81
C SER A 104 -2.24 2.15 3.86
N PHE A 105 -1.58 2.08 2.70
CA PHE A 105 -0.15 2.34 2.58
C PHE A 105 0.20 3.75 3.06
N CYS A 106 -0.53 4.79 2.66
CA CYS A 106 -0.26 6.16 3.09
C CYS A 106 -0.36 6.34 4.61
N ILE A 107 -1.38 5.73 5.24
CA ILE A 107 -1.54 5.73 6.70
C ILE A 107 -0.36 5.02 7.38
N MET A 108 -0.07 3.80 6.94
CA MET A 108 1.01 2.97 7.50
C MET A 108 2.38 3.62 7.31
N TYR A 109 2.66 4.14 6.12
CA TYR A 109 3.92 4.82 5.79
C TYR A 109 4.10 6.10 6.62
N ALA A 110 3.04 6.90 6.81
CA ALA A 110 3.10 8.08 7.67
C ALA A 110 3.40 7.71 9.13
N ALA A 111 2.78 6.63 9.64
CA ALA A 111 3.02 6.16 10.99
C ALA A 111 4.45 5.60 11.18
N ALA A 112 4.91 4.75 10.26
CA ALA A 112 6.27 4.19 10.26
C ALA A 112 7.36 5.28 10.21
N ASN A 113 7.05 6.45 9.63
CA ASN A 113 7.95 7.60 9.55
C ASN A 113 7.69 8.67 10.64
N ASN A 114 6.98 8.33 11.73
CA ASN A 114 6.66 9.24 12.85
C ASN A 114 5.93 10.53 12.44
N ARG A 115 5.19 10.52 11.32
CA ARG A 115 4.35 11.64 10.86
C ARG A 115 2.89 11.50 11.29
N LEU A 116 2.51 10.32 11.77
CA LEU A 116 1.18 10.00 12.29
C LEU A 116 1.33 9.15 13.56
N GLU A 117 0.63 9.52 14.63
CA GLU A 117 0.61 8.71 15.86
C GLU A 117 -0.03 7.34 15.59
N ASN A 118 0.51 6.29 16.23
CA ASN A 118 0.04 4.92 16.02
C ASN A 118 -1.46 4.75 16.37
N SER A 119 -1.95 5.40 17.43
CA SER A 119 -3.37 5.40 17.80
C SER A 119 -4.26 6.04 16.73
N LYS A 120 -3.81 7.15 16.12
CA LYS A 120 -4.53 7.78 15.01
C LYS A 120 -4.50 6.91 13.76
N ALA A 121 -3.38 6.26 13.48
CA ALA A 121 -3.28 5.29 12.39
C ALA A 121 -4.26 4.12 12.60
N TYR A 122 -4.39 3.62 13.83
CA TYR A 122 -5.38 2.60 14.17
C TYR A 122 -6.81 3.08 13.89
N GLU A 123 -7.18 4.28 14.36
CA GLU A 123 -8.53 4.82 14.12
C GLU A 123 -8.88 4.94 12.63
N LEU A 124 -7.90 5.25 11.77
CA LEU A 124 -8.08 5.31 10.31
C LEU A 124 -8.11 3.92 9.65
N MET A 125 -7.49 2.91 10.26
CA MET A 125 -7.35 1.56 9.71
C MET A 125 -8.38 0.57 10.27
N LYS A 126 -9.01 0.86 11.42
CA LYS A 126 -9.80 -0.12 12.20
C LYS A 126 -10.95 -0.77 11.41
N ASP A 127 -11.52 -0.03 10.46
CA ASP A 127 -12.64 -0.50 9.63
C ASP A 127 -12.18 -1.21 8.34
N LYS A 128 -10.88 -1.20 8.05
CA LYS A 128 -10.33 -1.81 6.83
C LYS A 128 -10.26 -3.33 6.92
N THR A 129 -10.28 -3.94 5.74
CA THR A 129 -10.07 -5.39 5.58
C THR A 129 -8.57 -5.68 5.55
N VAL A 130 -8.15 -6.64 6.36
CA VAL A 130 -6.80 -7.23 6.32
C VAL A 130 -6.92 -8.73 6.07
N TYR A 131 -5.86 -9.33 5.56
CA TYR A 131 -5.76 -10.77 5.34
C TYR A 131 -4.82 -11.36 6.36
N PHE A 132 -5.22 -12.44 7.02
CA PHE A 132 -4.35 -13.20 7.92
C PHE A 132 -4.31 -14.66 7.48
N ILE A 133 -3.22 -15.34 7.83
CA ILE A 133 -3.04 -16.77 7.53
C ILE A 133 -3.64 -17.54 8.71
N GLY A 134 -4.77 -18.20 8.49
CA GLY A 134 -5.57 -18.83 9.53
C GLY A 134 -7.06 -18.82 9.24
N LYS A 135 -7.87 -19.14 10.26
CA LYS A 135 -9.34 -19.17 10.21
C LYS A 135 -9.92 -18.57 11.50
N LEU A 136 -11.03 -17.86 11.36
CA LEU A 136 -11.91 -17.45 12.48
C LEU A 136 -13.07 -18.45 12.60
N PHE A 137 -13.90 -18.33 13.64
CA PHE A 137 -15.19 -19.03 13.65
C PHE A 137 -16.00 -18.61 12.41
N THR A 138 -16.60 -19.60 11.75
CA THR A 138 -17.66 -19.35 10.78
C THR A 138 -18.99 -19.17 11.53
N ASP A 139 -20.01 -18.63 10.88
CA ASP A 139 -21.36 -18.48 11.46
C ASP A 139 -21.96 -19.83 11.91
N PHE A 140 -21.43 -20.95 11.41
CA PHE A 140 -21.88 -22.31 11.71
C PHE A 140 -20.67 -23.21 12.03
N PRO A 141 -20.02 -23.03 13.20
CA PRO A 141 -18.84 -23.81 13.54
C PRO A 141 -19.22 -25.28 13.71
N LYS A 142 -18.44 -26.16 13.09
CA LYS A 142 -18.60 -27.61 13.19
C LYS A 142 -17.58 -28.16 14.16
N ALA A 143 -17.96 -29.25 14.85
CA ALA A 143 -17.01 -29.99 15.67
C ALA A 143 -15.85 -30.48 14.79
N GLY A 144 -14.63 -30.06 15.12
CA GLY A 144 -13.42 -30.33 14.34
C GLY A 144 -12.92 -29.16 13.48
N ASP A 145 -13.60 -28.01 13.48
CA ASP A 145 -13.06 -26.81 12.82
C ASP A 145 -11.81 -26.30 13.54
N GLU A 146 -10.69 -26.23 12.82
CA GLU A 146 -9.43 -25.66 13.32
C GLU A 146 -9.47 -24.12 13.21
N ILE A 147 -9.40 -23.48 14.37
CA ILE A 147 -9.27 -22.02 14.52
C ILE A 147 -7.84 -21.74 14.91
N ALA A 148 -7.14 -21.02 14.05
CA ALA A 148 -5.72 -20.74 14.20
C ALA A 148 -5.37 -19.45 13.46
N TYR A 149 -4.26 -18.86 13.85
CA TYR A 149 -3.58 -17.81 13.11
C TYR A 149 -2.08 -18.11 13.02
N LEU A 150 -1.41 -17.50 12.05
CA LEU A 150 0.04 -17.43 12.01
C LEU A 150 0.51 -16.19 12.78
N GLY A 151 1.19 -16.40 13.91
CA GLY A 151 1.78 -15.35 14.71
C GLY A 151 3.19 -14.95 14.29
N ILE A 152 3.67 -13.85 14.86
CA ILE A 152 5.09 -13.49 14.95
C ILE A 152 5.45 -13.26 16.42
N ASP A 153 6.59 -13.81 16.84
CA ASP A 153 7.14 -13.52 18.16
C ASP A 153 7.74 -12.10 18.18
N ARG A 154 7.47 -11.39 19.26
CA ARG A 154 7.87 -10.00 19.49
C ARG A 154 8.37 -9.83 20.91
N ILE A 155 9.15 -8.78 21.13
CA ILE A 155 9.64 -8.39 22.45
C ILE A 155 9.22 -6.92 22.66
N ALA A 156 8.48 -6.67 23.74
CA ALA A 156 8.08 -5.32 24.12
C ALA A 156 9.30 -4.51 24.61
N SER A 157 9.15 -3.19 24.73
CA SER A 157 10.24 -2.31 25.19
C SER A 157 10.73 -2.64 26.60
N ASP A 158 9.91 -3.28 27.42
CA ASP A 158 10.25 -3.75 28.76
C ASP A 158 10.87 -5.16 28.80
N GLY A 159 11.08 -5.78 27.62
CA GLY A 159 11.62 -7.13 27.49
C GLY A 159 10.58 -8.25 27.55
N THR A 160 9.30 -7.94 27.74
CA THR A 160 8.24 -8.95 27.80
C THR A 160 8.01 -9.57 26.42
N PRO A 161 8.09 -10.91 26.28
CA PRO A 161 7.75 -11.57 25.02
C PRO A 161 6.24 -11.56 24.81
N TYR A 162 5.82 -11.31 23.58
CA TYR A 162 4.42 -11.45 23.16
C TYR A 162 4.34 -11.95 21.72
N GLU A 163 3.16 -12.40 21.33
CA GLU A 163 2.88 -12.83 19.97
C GLU A 163 1.88 -11.87 19.33
N ALA A 164 2.17 -11.42 18.12
CA ALA A 164 1.27 -10.61 17.31
C ALA A 164 0.71 -11.42 16.12
N VAL A 165 -0.54 -11.16 15.77
CA VAL A 165 -1.18 -11.79 14.60
C VAL A 165 -0.62 -11.18 13.32
N LYS A 166 -0.03 -12.00 12.44
CA LYS A 166 0.48 -11.52 11.13
C LYS A 166 -0.67 -11.24 10.18
N CYS A 167 -0.73 -10.02 9.68
CA CYS A 167 -1.70 -9.53 8.73
C CYS A 167 -1.05 -8.91 7.50
N PHE A 168 -1.82 -8.83 6.42
CA PHE A 168 -1.41 -8.37 5.11
C PHE A 168 -2.51 -7.49 4.51
N LEU A 169 -2.14 -6.55 3.65
CA LEU A 169 -3.10 -5.67 2.98
C LEU A 169 -3.82 -6.39 1.83
N THR A 170 -3.20 -7.43 1.26
CA THR A 170 -3.76 -8.20 0.15
C THR A 170 -3.65 -9.71 0.40
N LYS A 171 -4.51 -10.46 -0.27
CA LYS A 171 -4.49 -11.92 -0.24
C LYS A 171 -3.20 -12.46 -0.84
N GLU A 172 -2.75 -11.85 -1.94
CA GLU A 172 -1.54 -12.23 -2.67
C GLU A 172 -0.29 -12.04 -1.79
N SER A 173 -0.24 -10.94 -1.02
CA SER A 173 0.83 -10.71 -0.04
C SER A 173 0.83 -11.79 1.03
N ALA A 174 -0.35 -12.13 1.60
CA ALA A 174 -0.46 -13.21 2.57
C ALA A 174 -0.04 -14.58 1.98
N GLU A 175 -0.50 -14.91 0.78
CA GLU A 175 -0.16 -16.16 0.09
C GLU A 175 1.35 -16.29 -0.17
N LYS A 176 2.03 -15.19 -0.53
CA LYS A 176 3.48 -15.14 -0.74
C LYS A 176 4.27 -15.56 0.50
N PHE A 177 3.78 -15.25 1.70
CA PHE A 177 4.44 -15.58 2.97
C PHE A 177 3.81 -16.79 3.69
N ASN A 178 2.91 -17.51 3.02
CA ASN A 178 2.20 -18.67 3.56
C ASN A 178 2.92 -19.99 3.21
N GLY A 179 4.09 -20.22 3.83
CA GLY A 179 4.91 -21.41 3.55
C GLY A 179 4.19 -22.75 3.80
N GLU A 180 3.26 -22.78 4.76
CA GLU A 180 2.50 -23.98 5.12
C GLU A 180 1.19 -24.15 4.34
N LYS A 181 0.89 -23.25 3.39
CA LYS A 181 -0.34 -23.28 2.57
C LYS A 181 -1.63 -23.38 3.40
N ARG A 182 -1.64 -22.73 4.56
CA ARG A 182 -2.83 -22.61 5.41
C ARG A 182 -3.89 -21.72 4.74
N PRO A 183 -5.14 -21.74 5.18
CA PRO A 183 -6.16 -20.81 4.67
C PRO A 183 -5.74 -19.35 4.84
N VAL A 184 -6.02 -18.50 3.86
CA VAL A 184 -5.87 -17.04 3.96
C VAL A 184 -7.27 -16.45 4.06
N THR A 185 -7.54 -15.76 5.17
CA THR A 185 -8.88 -15.30 5.52
C THR A 185 -8.91 -13.78 5.61
N PRO A 186 -9.85 -13.09 4.92
CA PRO A 186 -10.09 -11.67 5.13
C PRO A 186 -10.81 -11.44 6.45
N ALA A 187 -10.42 -10.39 7.18
CA ALA A 187 -11.08 -9.96 8.39
C ALA A 187 -11.04 -8.43 8.52
N ASN A 188 -12.07 -7.86 9.15
CA ASN A 188 -11.98 -6.48 9.62
C ASN A 188 -10.90 -6.37 10.71
N LEU A 189 -10.07 -5.33 10.65
CA LEU A 189 -8.93 -5.15 11.56
C LEU A 189 -9.35 -5.07 13.03
N ALA A 190 -10.34 -4.25 13.37
CA ALA A 190 -10.82 -4.09 14.75
C ALA A 190 -11.37 -5.41 15.30
N TYR A 191 -12.19 -6.09 14.50
CA TYR A 191 -12.74 -7.39 14.85
C TYR A 191 -11.64 -8.43 15.09
N LEU A 192 -10.65 -8.52 14.19
CA LEU A 192 -9.55 -9.48 14.31
C LEU A 192 -8.73 -9.26 15.59
N LYS A 193 -8.39 -8.00 15.88
CA LYS A 193 -7.66 -7.62 17.11
C LYS A 193 -8.46 -8.00 18.36
N SER A 194 -9.76 -7.70 18.36
CA SER A 194 -10.66 -8.04 19.48
C SER A 194 -10.86 -9.54 19.64
N PHE A 195 -10.94 -10.28 18.53
CA PHE A 195 -11.22 -11.71 18.52
C PHE A 195 -10.10 -12.51 19.17
N TRP A 196 -8.85 -12.22 18.79
CA TRP A 196 -7.69 -12.91 19.34
C TRP A 196 -7.25 -12.34 20.70
N GLY A 197 -7.61 -11.09 21.00
CA GLY A 197 -7.10 -10.38 22.19
C GLY A 197 -5.58 -10.21 22.13
N LYS A 198 -5.03 -10.08 20.92
CA LYS A 198 -3.59 -9.99 20.64
C LYS A 198 -3.29 -8.73 19.83
N PRO A 199 -2.05 -8.21 19.92
CA PRO A 199 -1.56 -7.23 18.97
C PRO A 199 -1.66 -7.75 17.53
N VAL A 200 -1.82 -6.83 16.58
CA VAL A 200 -1.86 -7.13 15.15
C VAL A 200 -0.73 -6.38 14.46
N ILE A 201 0.05 -7.09 13.63
CA ILE A 201 1.09 -6.51 12.80
C ILE A 201 0.72 -6.65 11.32
N ILE A 202 0.78 -5.56 10.56
CA ILE A 202 0.38 -5.52 9.15
C ILE A 202 1.62 -5.33 8.27
N GLU A 203 1.73 -6.16 7.22
CA GLU A 203 2.84 -6.20 6.27
C GLU A 203 4.21 -6.31 6.96
N PRO A 204 4.45 -7.30 7.85
CA PRO A 204 5.68 -7.41 8.66
C PRO A 204 6.98 -7.55 7.83
N HIS A 205 6.86 -7.74 6.51
CA HIS A 205 7.97 -7.89 5.57
C HIS A 205 8.24 -6.63 4.74
N ARG A 206 7.55 -5.51 5.00
CA ARG A 206 7.69 -4.23 4.28
C ARG A 206 8.31 -3.17 5.19
N ASN A 207 8.95 -2.16 4.60
CA ASN A 207 9.56 -1.06 5.37
C ASN A 207 8.55 -0.13 6.06
N TYR A 208 7.28 -0.21 5.66
CA TYR A 208 6.18 0.58 6.19
C TYR A 208 5.25 -0.24 7.08
N TRP A 209 5.72 -1.37 7.63
CA TRP A 209 4.94 -2.19 8.56
C TRP A 209 4.42 -1.36 9.73
N ILE A 210 3.27 -1.75 10.28
CA ILE A 210 2.71 -1.13 11.48
C ILE A 210 2.21 -2.23 12.42
N GLU A 211 2.31 -1.97 13.72
CA GLU A 211 1.81 -2.84 14.77
C GLU A 211 0.84 -2.07 15.65
N PHE A 212 -0.29 -2.69 15.97
CA PHE A 212 -1.33 -2.17 16.84
C PHE A 212 -1.41 -3.03 18.10
N LEU A 213 -0.93 -2.47 19.21
CA LEU A 213 -0.91 -3.12 20.53
C LEU A 213 -2.31 -3.23 21.12
#